data_AF-A0A7W0MKA6-F1
#
_entry.id   AF-A0A7W0MKA6-F1
#
_cell.length_a   1.000
_cell.length_b   1.000
_cell.length_c   1.000
_cell.angle_alpha   90.00
_cell.angle_beta   90.00
_cell.angle_gamma   90.00
#
_symmetry.space_group_name_H-M   'P 1'
#
loop_
_entity.id
_entity.type
_entity.pdbx_description
1 polymer ?
#
loop_
_entity_poly.entity_id
_entity_poly.type
_entity_poly.pdbx_seq_one_letter_code
_entity_poly.pdbx_strand_id
1 'polypeptide(L)'
;QTAIADSIARSGWGGRMADRFTPHASGYPTITALSGGIFIRGETTNPLSIASAPTPLNQVLLLNGFGTGSDEVERRNSMTYLRSIDHQFSLVRGSSETTQQAIDVGQTLSADPTLTTPFPNTALGNQLKQVAKVIKLNRESPALGLNRQIFFCQLGGFDTHQGQVSTQASLLTQLGQGMKAFYEATIEIGVASQVTTFTLSDFGRTLQPAGTNAGVVGSDHAWGNHHFVAGGAVRGGDFFGVAGPNGSVFPILQLSGPNDTDTRGRWIPTVAVEQYAATLASWFGVSAADIPVVFPNIGRFAARDLGFMS
;
A
#
# COMPACT_ATOMS: atom_id res chain seq x y z
N GLN A 1 5.64 -3.67 6.77
CA GLN A 1 6.49 -4.80 6.35
C GLN A 1 7.81 -4.33 5.71
N THR A 2 8.95 -4.85 6.17
CA THR A 2 10.30 -4.48 5.71
C THR A 2 10.86 -5.42 4.63
N ALA A 3 10.40 -6.67 4.55
CA ALA A 3 11.02 -7.75 3.77
C ALA A 3 12.49 -8.05 4.13
N ILE A 4 12.97 -7.57 5.28
CA ILE A 4 14.30 -7.86 5.83
C ILE A 4 14.07 -8.53 7.18
N ALA A 5 14.48 -9.80 7.30
CA ALA A 5 14.21 -10.64 8.45
C ALA A 5 15.43 -10.86 9.36
N ASP A 6 16.65 -10.58 8.87
CA ASP A 6 17.92 -10.87 9.53
C ASP A 6 18.61 -9.63 10.13
N SER A 7 18.00 -8.44 10.01
CA SER A 7 18.49 -7.20 10.62
C SER A 7 17.37 -6.19 10.85
N ILE A 8 17.66 -5.16 11.64
CA ILE A 8 16.74 -4.02 11.83
C ILE A 8 16.75 -3.17 10.57
N ALA A 9 15.59 -3.05 9.92
CA ALA A 9 15.39 -2.16 8.78
C ALA A 9 14.61 -0.91 9.18
N ARG A 10 15.04 0.25 8.68
CA ARG A 10 14.37 1.55 8.89
C ARG A 10 13.42 1.93 7.75
N SER A 11 13.48 1.20 6.64
CA SER A 11 12.66 1.38 5.44
C SER A 11 11.84 0.12 5.14
N GLY A 12 10.70 0.33 4.48
CA GLY A 12 9.87 -0.71 3.90
C GLY A 12 10.23 -0.98 2.45
N TRP A 13 9.82 -2.15 1.96
CA TRP A 13 10.14 -2.53 0.59
C TRP A 13 9.41 -1.68 -0.46
N GLY A 14 8.19 -1.19 -0.19
CA GLY A 14 7.50 -0.23 -1.07
C GLY A 14 8.24 1.11 -1.17
N GLY A 15 8.76 1.60 -0.04
CA GLY A 15 9.63 2.77 0.02
C GLY A 15 10.93 2.58 -0.76
N ARG A 16 11.64 1.46 -0.55
CA ARG A 16 12.86 1.14 -1.29
C ARG A 16 12.62 0.96 -2.78
N MET A 17 11.45 0.44 -3.19
CA MET A 17 11.05 0.43 -4.60
C MET A 17 10.91 1.84 -5.15
N ALA A 18 10.23 2.73 -4.42
CA ALA A 18 10.07 4.12 -4.86
C ALA A 18 11.42 4.84 -4.99
N ASP A 19 12.38 4.55 -4.10
CA ASP A 19 13.76 5.07 -4.18
C ASP A 19 14.55 4.61 -5.42
N ARG A 20 14.01 3.70 -6.25
CA ARG A 20 14.63 3.28 -7.52
C ARG A 20 14.16 4.11 -8.72
N PHE A 21 13.22 5.02 -8.52
CA PHE A 21 12.71 5.86 -9.59
C PHE A 21 13.08 7.32 -9.33
N THR A 22 13.34 8.04 -10.41
CA THR A 22 13.55 9.48 -10.35
C THR A 22 12.31 10.15 -9.76
N PRO A 23 12.46 11.07 -8.78
CA PRO A 23 11.35 11.87 -8.28
C PRO A 23 10.60 12.57 -9.43
N HIS A 24 9.28 12.67 -9.29
CA HIS A 24 8.47 13.34 -10.29
C HIS A 24 8.78 14.84 -10.34
N ALA A 25 8.77 15.44 -11.54
CA ALA A 25 9.13 16.85 -11.73
C ALA A 25 8.22 17.82 -10.96
N SER A 26 6.96 17.44 -10.70
CA SER A 26 6.03 18.25 -9.88
C SER A 26 6.31 18.18 -8.38
N GLY A 27 7.28 17.37 -7.93
CA GLY A 27 7.51 17.11 -6.52
C GLY A 27 6.45 16.21 -5.86
N TYR A 28 5.44 15.75 -6.60
CA TYR A 28 4.46 14.79 -6.09
C TYR A 28 5.14 13.45 -5.75
N PRO A 29 5.05 12.95 -4.50
CA PRO A 29 5.73 11.71 -4.11
C PRO A 29 5.25 10.49 -4.90
N THR A 30 6.13 9.52 -5.13
CA THR A 30 5.78 8.23 -5.75
C THR A 30 4.80 7.42 -4.89
N ILE A 31 4.72 7.72 -3.59
CA ILE A 31 3.86 6.99 -2.66
C ILE A 31 2.78 7.92 -2.11
N THR A 32 1.53 7.51 -2.25
CA THR A 32 0.36 8.16 -1.62
C THR A 32 -0.23 7.21 -0.58
N ALA A 33 -0.34 7.65 0.67
CA ALA A 33 -0.73 6.83 1.79
C ALA A 33 -1.99 7.36 2.48
N LEU A 34 -2.91 6.46 2.77
CA LEU A 34 -4.14 6.76 3.51
C LEU A 34 -4.09 6.21 4.94
N SER A 35 -3.00 5.52 5.26
CA SER A 35 -2.64 5.04 6.58
C SER A 35 -1.11 5.03 6.74
N GLY A 36 -0.64 4.90 7.98
CA GLY A 36 0.79 4.85 8.29
C GLY A 36 1.35 3.43 8.22
N GLY A 37 2.65 3.30 8.02
CA GLY A 37 3.33 2.00 8.11
C GLY A 37 4.76 2.07 7.60
N ILE A 38 5.60 1.11 8.01
CA ILE A 38 6.98 1.07 7.53
C ILE A 38 7.07 0.75 6.02
N PHE A 39 6.09 0.03 5.46
CA PHE A 39 6.06 -0.38 4.04
C PHE A 39 6.31 0.79 3.07
N ILE A 40 5.72 1.95 3.36
CA ILE A 40 5.74 3.17 2.54
C ILE A 40 6.94 4.10 2.78
N ARG A 41 7.85 3.74 3.69
CA ARG A 41 9.01 4.59 4.04
C ARG A 41 10.23 4.12 3.28
N GLY A 42 10.80 4.99 2.44
CA GLY A 42 12.08 4.75 1.78
C GLY A 42 13.26 5.23 2.62
N GLU A 43 14.46 5.08 2.09
CA GLU A 43 15.67 5.75 2.60
C GLU A 43 15.65 7.24 2.24
N THR A 44 15.07 7.57 1.06
CA THR A 44 14.95 8.95 0.56
C THR A 44 13.51 9.35 0.27
N THR A 45 12.62 8.39 0.01
CA THR A 45 11.21 8.63 -0.30
C THR A 45 10.37 8.73 0.97
N ASN A 46 9.61 9.82 1.08
CA ASN A 46 8.55 9.97 2.06
C ASN A 46 7.18 9.95 1.36
N PRO A 47 6.16 9.31 1.96
CA PRO A 47 4.83 9.26 1.37
C PRO A 47 4.09 10.60 1.52
N LEU A 48 3.24 10.91 0.56
CA LEU A 48 2.18 11.91 0.73
C LEU A 48 1.03 11.27 1.50
N SER A 49 0.67 11.83 2.66
CA SER A 49 -0.51 11.38 3.40
C SER A 49 -1.74 12.18 3.01
N ILE A 50 -2.82 11.50 2.65
CA ILE A 50 -4.12 12.12 2.33
C ILE A 50 -5.25 11.49 3.14
N ALA A 51 -6.30 12.27 3.42
CA ALA A 51 -7.51 11.76 4.07
C ALA A 51 -8.28 10.80 3.15
N SER A 52 -8.98 9.83 3.74
CA SER A 52 -9.88 8.93 3.01
C SER A 52 -11.18 9.63 2.60
N ALA A 53 -11.92 9.03 1.67
CA ALA A 53 -13.31 9.42 1.45
C ALA A 53 -14.12 9.30 2.78
N PRO A 54 -15.23 10.05 2.97
CA PRO A 54 -15.89 10.95 2.03
C PRO A 54 -15.26 12.35 1.93
N THR A 55 -14.09 12.62 2.52
CA THR A 55 -13.38 13.89 2.29
C THR A 55 -13.16 14.07 0.78
N PRO A 56 -13.64 15.17 0.17
CA PRO A 56 -13.41 15.43 -1.25
C PRO A 56 -11.91 15.51 -1.56
N LEU A 57 -11.46 14.98 -2.70
CA LEU A 57 -10.04 14.95 -3.06
C LEU A 57 -9.42 16.36 -3.07
N ASN A 58 -10.17 17.36 -3.53
CA ASN A 58 -9.73 18.76 -3.50
C ASN A 58 -9.76 19.43 -2.13
N GLN A 59 -10.07 18.69 -1.08
CA GLN A 59 -10.05 19.16 0.30
C GLN A 59 -9.02 18.46 1.17
N VAL A 60 -8.31 17.44 0.65
CA VAL A 60 -7.39 16.62 1.47
C VAL A 60 -6.10 17.34 1.86
N LEU A 61 -5.72 18.41 1.15
CA LEU A 61 -4.51 19.22 1.39
C LEU A 61 -4.80 20.73 1.41
N LEU A 62 -6.03 21.14 1.73
CA LEU A 62 -6.38 22.55 1.76
C LEU A 62 -5.53 23.32 2.78
N LEU A 63 -4.92 24.41 2.31
CA LEU A 63 -4.22 25.36 3.16
C LEU A 63 -5.23 26.25 3.88
N ASN A 64 -5.72 25.79 5.04
CA ASN A 64 -6.76 26.47 5.80
C ASN A 64 -6.32 27.84 6.32
N GLY A 65 -7.21 28.84 6.25
CA GLY A 65 -6.89 30.24 6.57
C GLY A 65 -6.08 30.93 5.47
N PHE A 66 -6.10 30.42 4.24
CA PHE A 66 -5.50 31.09 3.09
C PHE A 66 -6.50 31.05 1.94
N GLY A 67 -7.71 31.57 2.16
CA GLY A 67 -8.76 31.72 1.15
C GLY A 67 -8.62 33.00 0.30
N THR A 68 -9.75 33.64 0.00
CA THR A 68 -9.83 34.83 -0.88
C THR A 68 -10.16 36.13 -0.14
N GLY A 69 -10.40 36.08 1.18
CA GLY A 69 -10.55 37.27 2.01
C GLY A 69 -9.30 38.15 1.97
N SER A 70 -9.45 39.46 2.12
CA SER A 70 -8.32 40.40 2.04
C SER A 70 -7.24 40.09 3.08
N ASP A 71 -7.64 39.75 4.31
CA ASP A 71 -6.74 39.32 5.37
C ASP A 71 -6.04 37.99 5.05
N GLU A 72 -6.73 37.06 4.39
CA GLU A 72 -6.18 35.76 3.98
C GLU A 72 -5.19 35.89 2.82
N VAL A 73 -5.47 36.80 1.88
CA VAL A 73 -4.56 37.14 0.77
C VAL A 73 -3.28 37.77 1.32
N GLU A 74 -3.38 38.74 2.23
CA GLU A 74 -2.20 39.35 2.86
C GLU A 74 -1.41 38.35 3.70
N ARG A 75 -2.09 37.41 4.37
CA ARG A 75 -1.46 36.29 5.08
C ARG A 75 -0.68 35.38 4.11
N ARG A 76 -1.24 35.07 2.93
CA ARG A 76 -0.55 34.30 1.88
C ARG A 76 0.67 35.03 1.35
N ASN A 77 0.56 36.34 1.11
CA ASN A 77 1.66 37.17 0.64
C ASN A 77 2.80 37.17 1.68
N SER A 78 2.47 37.39 2.95
CA SER A 78 3.43 37.39 4.06
C SER A 78 4.12 36.04 4.21
N MET A 79 3.36 34.95 4.17
CA MET A 79 3.88 33.57 4.23
C MET A 79 4.79 33.26 3.04
N THR A 80 4.47 33.76 1.84
CA THR A 80 5.30 33.60 0.64
C THR A 80 6.61 34.38 0.74
N TYR A 81 6.56 35.62 1.26
CA TYR A 81 7.76 36.40 1.54
C TYR A 81 8.65 35.75 2.60
N LEU A 82 8.09 35.26 3.71
CA LEU A 82 8.87 34.58 4.75
C LEU A 82 9.58 33.32 4.25
N ARG A 83 9.01 32.65 3.24
CA ARG A 83 9.65 31.49 2.58
C ARG A 83 10.77 31.87 1.62
N SER A 84 10.98 33.14 1.27
CA SER A 84 12.03 33.56 0.31
C SER A 84 13.24 34.21 0.99
N ILE A 85 13.18 34.45 2.29
CA ILE A 85 14.26 35.07 3.07
C ILE A 85 15.06 34.02 3.83
N ASP A 86 16.25 34.41 4.28
CA ASP A 86 17.11 33.61 5.16
C ASP A 86 17.60 32.27 4.61
N HIS A 87 17.57 32.11 3.27
CA HIS A 87 18.02 30.90 2.59
C HIS A 87 19.50 30.60 2.76
N GLN A 88 20.31 31.53 3.30
CA GLN A 88 21.69 31.22 3.70
C GLN A 88 21.76 30.12 4.78
N PHE A 89 20.71 29.94 5.59
CA PHE A 89 20.63 28.88 6.60
C PHE A 89 19.98 27.62 6.01
N SER A 90 20.67 26.49 6.09
CA SER A 90 20.24 25.22 5.47
C SER A 90 18.88 24.72 5.96
N LEU A 91 18.63 24.80 7.28
CA LEU A 91 17.34 24.40 7.86
C LEU A 91 16.18 25.30 7.42
N VAL A 92 16.41 26.62 7.31
CA VAL A 92 15.40 27.57 6.84
C VAL A 92 15.07 27.33 5.37
N ARG A 93 16.10 27.14 4.53
CA ARG A 93 15.95 26.80 3.12
C ARG A 93 15.17 25.50 2.94
N GLY A 94 15.59 24.42 3.59
CA GLY A 94 14.94 23.12 3.47
C GLY A 94 13.49 23.12 3.97
N SER A 95 13.19 23.84 5.06
CA SER A 95 11.81 24.01 5.56
C SER A 95 10.95 24.83 4.59
N SER A 96 11.51 25.88 3.99
CA SER A 96 10.82 26.72 3.00
C SER A 96 10.51 25.95 1.72
N GLU A 97 11.48 25.19 1.20
CA GLU A 97 11.33 24.32 0.02
C GLU A 97 10.28 23.22 0.27
N THR A 98 10.34 22.56 1.43
CA THR A 98 9.35 21.52 1.81
C THR A 98 7.94 22.11 1.90
N THR A 99 7.80 23.30 2.47
CA THR A 99 6.49 23.97 2.58
C THR A 99 5.98 24.39 1.21
N GLN A 100 6.85 24.91 0.34
CA GLN A 100 6.48 25.26 -1.04
C GLN A 100 6.02 24.03 -1.81
N GLN A 101 6.77 22.93 -1.74
CA GLN A 101 6.41 21.67 -2.37
C GLN A 101 5.04 21.15 -1.88
N ALA A 102 4.73 21.28 -0.58
CA ALA A 102 3.43 20.89 -0.04
C ALA A 102 2.27 21.74 -0.62
N ILE A 103 2.48 23.04 -0.79
CA ILE A 103 1.51 23.95 -1.41
C ILE A 103 1.29 23.57 -2.88
N ASP A 104 2.37 23.35 -3.62
CA ASP A 104 2.32 23.02 -5.05
C ASP A 104 1.60 21.68 -5.27
N VAL A 105 1.96 20.65 -4.49
CA VAL A 105 1.27 19.35 -4.49
C VAL A 105 -0.20 19.50 -4.14
N GLY A 106 -0.54 20.31 -3.14
CA GLY A 106 -1.93 20.62 -2.79
C GLY A 106 -2.73 21.21 -3.94
N GLN A 107 -2.11 22.11 -4.73
CA GLN A 107 -2.74 22.71 -5.91
C GLN A 107 -2.94 21.71 -7.06
N THR A 108 -2.11 20.66 -7.16
CA THR A 108 -2.34 19.61 -8.16
C THR A 108 -3.62 18.81 -7.89
N LEU A 109 -3.98 18.62 -6.62
CA LEU A 109 -5.24 17.97 -6.20
C LEU A 109 -6.41 18.96 -6.21
N SER A 110 -6.64 19.65 -7.32
CA SER A 110 -7.61 20.76 -7.39
C SER A 110 -9.07 20.34 -7.65
N ALA A 111 -9.31 19.11 -8.07
CA ALA A 111 -10.64 18.59 -8.39
C ALA A 111 -11.02 17.38 -7.54
N ASP A 112 -12.32 17.13 -7.42
CA ASP A 112 -12.87 15.90 -6.85
C ASP A 112 -13.55 15.07 -7.94
N PRO A 113 -12.85 14.17 -8.63
CA PRO A 113 -13.45 13.36 -9.67
C PRO A 113 -14.58 12.48 -9.11
N THR A 114 -15.69 12.43 -9.83
CA THR A 114 -16.81 11.55 -9.51
C THR A 114 -16.55 10.16 -10.07
N LEU A 115 -16.83 9.11 -9.30
CA LEU A 115 -16.84 7.72 -9.76
C LEU A 115 -18.28 7.22 -9.83
N THR A 116 -18.64 6.52 -10.91
CA THR A 116 -19.96 5.86 -11.02
C THR A 116 -19.97 4.54 -10.27
N THR A 117 -18.82 3.87 -10.17
CA THR A 117 -18.63 2.64 -9.42
C THR A 117 -18.98 2.86 -7.93
N PRO A 118 -19.91 2.07 -7.37
CA PRO A 118 -20.27 2.19 -5.97
C PRO A 118 -19.17 1.59 -5.07
N PHE A 119 -18.79 2.32 -4.02
CA PHE A 119 -17.88 1.83 -2.98
C PHE A 119 -18.65 1.59 -1.67
N PRO A 120 -18.34 0.52 -0.93
CA PRO A 120 -18.94 0.28 0.38
C PRO A 120 -18.49 1.38 1.37
N ASN A 121 -19.43 1.96 2.12
CA ASN A 121 -19.12 2.96 3.15
C ASN A 121 -18.49 2.31 4.39
N THR A 122 -17.20 1.99 4.25
CA THR A 122 -16.40 1.26 5.22
C THR A 122 -15.00 1.84 5.28
N ALA A 123 -14.21 1.53 6.32
CA ALA A 123 -12.87 2.09 6.47
C ALA A 123 -11.98 1.79 5.25
N LEU A 124 -11.95 0.54 4.78
CA LEU A 124 -11.18 0.18 3.59
C LEU A 124 -11.82 0.68 2.29
N GLY A 125 -13.15 0.59 2.16
CA GLY A 125 -13.85 1.05 0.95
C GLY A 125 -13.65 2.55 0.68
N ASN A 126 -13.67 3.37 1.72
CA ASN A 126 -13.41 4.80 1.63
C ASN A 126 -11.97 5.15 1.28
N GLN A 127 -11.00 4.37 1.79
CA GLN A 127 -9.61 4.50 1.39
C GLN A 127 -9.43 4.18 -0.11
N LEU A 128 -9.94 3.03 -0.55
CA LEU A 128 -9.83 2.60 -1.95
C LEU A 128 -10.58 3.54 -2.91
N LYS A 129 -11.72 4.10 -2.50
CA LYS A 129 -12.43 5.13 -3.26
C LYS A 129 -11.56 6.36 -3.50
N GLN A 130 -10.84 6.80 -2.46
CA GLN A 130 -9.96 7.95 -2.57
C GLN A 130 -8.76 7.66 -3.49
N VAL A 131 -8.18 6.45 -3.42
CA VAL A 131 -7.14 6.01 -4.37
C VAL A 131 -7.66 6.06 -5.81
N ALA A 132 -8.86 5.52 -6.05
CA ALA A 132 -9.46 5.56 -7.39
C ALA A 132 -9.68 6.99 -7.90
N LYS A 133 -10.05 7.94 -7.01
CA LYS A 133 -10.14 9.37 -7.36
C LYS A 133 -8.78 9.97 -7.74
N VAL A 134 -7.70 9.64 -7.03
CA VAL A 134 -6.35 10.11 -7.40
C VAL A 134 -5.95 9.56 -8.77
N ILE A 135 -6.18 8.26 -9.02
CA ILE A 135 -5.89 7.64 -10.31
C ILE A 135 -6.69 8.30 -11.44
N LYS A 136 -7.99 8.54 -11.22
CA LYS A 136 -8.86 9.23 -12.18
C LYS A 136 -8.39 10.65 -12.46
N LEU A 137 -8.07 11.42 -11.41
CA LEU A 137 -7.53 12.76 -11.56
C LEU A 137 -6.23 12.76 -12.36
N ASN A 138 -5.31 11.84 -12.08
CA ASN A 138 -4.06 11.71 -12.82
C ASN A 138 -4.29 11.39 -14.31
N ARG A 139 -5.31 10.57 -14.62
CA ARG A 139 -5.65 10.22 -15.99
C ARG A 139 -6.24 11.39 -16.78
N GLU A 140 -6.99 12.26 -16.10
CA GLU A 140 -7.72 13.40 -16.67
C GLU A 140 -6.90 14.70 -16.67
N SER A 141 -5.91 14.83 -15.78
CA SER A 141 -5.15 16.06 -15.56
C SER A 141 -3.67 15.94 -15.97
N PRO A 142 -3.20 16.73 -16.95
CA PRO A 142 -1.78 16.82 -17.29
C PRO A 142 -0.88 17.33 -16.16
N ALA A 143 -1.43 18.07 -15.19
CA ALA A 143 -0.67 18.69 -14.11
C ALA A 143 -0.15 17.67 -13.08
N LEU A 144 -0.85 16.55 -12.90
CA LEU A 144 -0.34 15.46 -12.05
C LEU A 144 0.76 14.69 -12.77
N GLY A 145 0.52 14.25 -14.01
CA GLY A 145 1.53 13.63 -14.88
C GLY A 145 2.21 12.38 -14.32
N LEU A 146 1.62 11.75 -13.30
CA LEU A 146 2.25 10.67 -12.54
C LEU A 146 2.31 9.40 -13.39
N ASN A 147 3.52 8.88 -13.58
CA ASN A 147 3.76 7.67 -14.37
C ASN A 147 3.89 6.40 -13.51
N ARG A 148 4.15 6.56 -12.21
CA ARG A 148 4.31 5.45 -11.24
C ARG A 148 3.80 5.92 -9.89
N GLN A 149 2.90 5.13 -9.30
CA GLN A 149 2.35 5.40 -7.97
C GLN A 149 2.21 4.11 -7.18
N ILE A 150 2.57 4.18 -5.90
CA ILE A 150 2.28 3.16 -4.91
C ILE A 150 1.23 3.76 -3.97
N PHE A 151 0.11 3.07 -3.82
CA PHE A 151 -0.93 3.47 -2.86
C PHE A 151 -0.90 2.53 -1.67
N PHE A 152 -1.07 3.09 -0.46
CA PHE A 152 -1.17 2.29 0.75
C PHE A 152 -2.47 2.57 1.50
N CYS A 153 -3.24 1.50 1.69
CA CYS A 153 -4.46 1.46 2.47
C CYS A 153 -4.28 0.40 3.58
N GLN A 154 -4.99 0.57 4.69
CA GLN A 154 -4.93 -0.36 5.82
C GLN A 154 -6.32 -0.77 6.27
N LEU A 155 -6.47 -2.07 6.54
CA LEU A 155 -7.61 -2.63 7.27
C LEU A 155 -7.07 -3.32 8.52
N GLY A 156 -7.27 -2.70 9.69
CA GLY A 156 -6.89 -3.27 10.98
C GLY A 156 -7.96 -4.22 11.54
N GLY A 157 -7.71 -4.72 12.76
CA GLY A 157 -8.69 -5.52 13.51
C GLY A 157 -8.52 -7.04 13.41
N PHE A 158 -7.51 -7.53 12.69
CA PHE A 158 -7.25 -8.97 12.54
C PHE A 158 -6.55 -9.63 13.73
N ASP A 159 -6.12 -8.86 14.74
CA ASP A 159 -5.51 -9.40 15.95
C ASP A 159 -6.56 -9.86 16.97
N THR A 160 -7.28 -10.92 16.63
CA THR A 160 -8.46 -11.38 17.37
C THR A 160 -8.14 -12.49 18.35
N HIS A 161 -7.89 -12.15 19.62
CA HIS A 161 -7.76 -13.15 20.70
C HIS A 161 -9.11 -13.58 21.30
N GLN A 162 -10.21 -12.96 20.87
CA GLN A 162 -11.59 -13.31 21.17
C GLN A 162 -12.49 -12.98 19.96
N GLY A 163 -13.63 -13.64 19.84
CA GLY A 163 -14.65 -13.33 18.83
C GLY A 163 -14.17 -13.47 17.38
N GLN A 164 -13.16 -14.30 17.12
CA GLN A 164 -12.49 -14.30 15.82
C GLN A 164 -13.43 -14.56 14.66
N VAL A 165 -14.33 -15.53 14.77
CA VAL A 165 -15.20 -15.93 13.65
C VAL A 165 -16.06 -14.74 13.17
N SER A 166 -16.69 -14.01 14.09
CA SER A 166 -17.55 -12.86 13.73
C SER A 166 -16.73 -11.66 13.26
N THR A 167 -15.65 -11.31 13.97
CA THR A 167 -14.80 -10.18 13.62
C THR A 167 -14.11 -10.41 12.27
N GLN A 168 -13.52 -11.58 12.05
CA GLN A 168 -12.85 -11.92 10.80
C GLN A 168 -13.84 -11.99 9.63
N ALA A 169 -15.05 -12.51 9.81
CA ALA A 169 -16.08 -12.50 8.78
C ALA A 169 -16.44 -11.07 8.34
N SER A 170 -16.59 -10.14 9.28
CA SER A 170 -16.84 -8.72 8.99
C SER A 170 -15.68 -8.09 8.22
N LEU A 171 -14.44 -8.32 8.68
CA LEU A 171 -13.24 -7.77 8.05
C LEU A 171 -12.99 -8.33 6.65
N LEU A 172 -13.16 -9.64 6.45
CA LEU A 172 -13.03 -10.28 5.14
C LEU A 172 -14.14 -9.84 4.18
N THR A 173 -15.35 -9.60 4.68
CA THR A 173 -16.43 -8.99 3.88
C THR A 173 -16.02 -7.60 3.40
N GLN A 174 -15.47 -6.78 4.31
CA GLN A 174 -15.01 -5.44 3.99
C GLN A 174 -13.85 -5.46 2.97
N LEU A 175 -12.90 -6.39 3.13
CA LEU A 175 -11.82 -6.64 2.19
C LEU A 175 -12.37 -7.02 0.81
N GLY A 176 -13.23 -8.04 0.73
CA GLY A 176 -13.77 -8.53 -0.53
C GLY A 176 -14.58 -7.46 -1.28
N GLN A 177 -15.48 -6.76 -0.58
CA GLN A 177 -16.28 -5.70 -1.18
C GLN A 177 -15.42 -4.51 -1.63
N GLY A 178 -14.44 -4.11 -0.83
CA GLY A 178 -13.51 -3.03 -1.17
C GLY A 178 -12.63 -3.36 -2.39
N MET A 179 -12.04 -4.56 -2.41
CA MET A 179 -11.22 -5.04 -3.53
C MET A 179 -12.01 -5.12 -4.84
N LYS A 180 -13.24 -5.62 -4.79
CA LYS A 180 -14.15 -5.66 -5.94
C LYS A 180 -14.44 -4.26 -6.47
N ALA A 181 -14.92 -3.36 -5.60
CA ALA A 181 -15.27 -1.99 -5.99
C ALA A 181 -14.06 -1.24 -6.56
N PHE A 182 -12.87 -1.43 -5.98
CA PHE A 182 -11.66 -0.83 -6.50
C PHE A 182 -11.30 -1.33 -7.90
N TYR A 183 -11.34 -2.64 -8.12
CA TYR A 183 -11.08 -3.22 -9.44
C TYR A 183 -12.10 -2.72 -10.48
N GLU A 184 -13.39 -2.69 -10.16
CA GLU A 184 -14.44 -2.13 -11.02
C GLU A 184 -14.18 -0.64 -11.36
N ALA A 185 -13.70 0.14 -10.40
CA ALA A 185 -13.32 1.54 -10.65
C ALA A 185 -12.11 1.65 -11.59
N THR A 186 -11.13 0.75 -11.51
CA THR A 186 -10.02 0.73 -12.49
C THR A 186 -10.48 0.40 -13.91
N ILE A 187 -11.56 -0.39 -14.05
CA ILE A 187 -12.21 -0.64 -15.34
C ILE A 187 -12.93 0.62 -15.82
N GLU A 188 -13.71 1.28 -14.96
CA GLU A 188 -14.39 2.55 -15.26
C GLU A 188 -13.40 3.62 -15.77
N ILE A 189 -12.23 3.73 -15.13
CA ILE A 189 -11.19 4.71 -15.48
C ILE A 189 -10.39 4.28 -16.73
N GLY A 190 -10.49 3.00 -17.15
CA GLY A 190 -9.77 2.48 -18.31
C GLY A 190 -8.29 2.18 -18.04
N VAL A 191 -7.94 1.83 -16.81
CA VAL A 191 -6.54 1.58 -16.37
C VAL A 191 -6.35 0.22 -15.70
N ALA A 192 -7.31 -0.70 -15.80
CA ALA A 192 -7.25 -2.01 -15.14
C ALA A 192 -5.96 -2.80 -15.44
N SER A 193 -5.40 -2.72 -16.65
CA SER A 193 -4.13 -3.38 -17.00
C SER A 193 -2.87 -2.71 -16.43
N GLN A 194 -3.01 -1.50 -15.88
CA GLN A 194 -1.92 -0.69 -15.31
C GLN A 194 -1.95 -0.67 -13.78
N VAL A 195 -2.93 -1.32 -13.15
CA VAL A 195 -3.12 -1.32 -11.70
C VAL A 195 -3.13 -2.75 -11.19
N THR A 196 -2.27 -3.01 -10.19
CA THR A 196 -2.26 -4.27 -9.43
C THR A 196 -2.44 -3.94 -7.95
N THR A 197 -3.48 -4.51 -7.35
CA THR A 197 -3.77 -4.44 -5.92
C THR A 197 -3.38 -5.76 -5.29
N PHE A 198 -2.67 -5.70 -4.16
CA PHE A 198 -2.29 -6.89 -3.42
C PHE A 198 -2.44 -6.68 -1.92
N THR A 199 -2.57 -7.77 -1.16
CA THR A 199 -2.57 -7.72 0.31
C THR A 199 -1.19 -8.02 0.88
N LEU A 200 -0.91 -7.46 2.05
CA LEU A 200 0.25 -7.80 2.88
C LEU A 200 -0.20 -7.87 4.34
N SER A 201 0.49 -8.69 5.14
CA SER A 201 0.21 -8.88 6.57
C SER A 201 1.52 -9.06 7.33
N ASP A 202 1.53 -8.70 8.61
CA ASP A 202 2.68 -8.89 9.49
C ASP A 202 2.68 -10.31 10.13
N PHE A 203 1.51 -10.92 10.30
CA PHE A 203 1.36 -12.27 10.87
C PHE A 203 0.17 -13.02 10.29
N GLY A 204 0.15 -14.33 10.47
CA GLY A 204 -1.00 -15.21 10.25
C GLY A 204 -1.72 -15.55 11.54
N ARG A 205 -2.76 -16.38 11.46
CA ARG A 205 -3.53 -16.85 12.63
C ARG A 205 -3.36 -18.36 12.78
N THR A 206 -3.19 -18.84 14.01
CA THR A 206 -3.08 -20.29 14.28
C THR A 206 -4.35 -21.02 13.86
N LEU A 207 -4.21 -22.23 13.31
CA LEU A 207 -5.37 -23.09 13.03
C LEU A 207 -6.08 -23.46 14.34
N GLN A 208 -5.33 -23.74 15.39
CA GLN A 208 -5.87 -24.06 16.70
C GLN A 208 -6.35 -22.77 17.41
N PRO A 209 -7.57 -22.76 17.98
CA PRO A 209 -8.03 -21.66 18.83
C PRO A 209 -7.13 -21.41 20.05
N ALA A 210 -7.16 -20.20 20.60
CA ALA A 210 -6.35 -19.80 21.75
C ALA A 210 -6.84 -20.38 23.09
N GLY A 211 -8.00 -21.04 23.11
CA GLY A 211 -8.58 -21.62 24.32
C GLY A 211 -9.78 -22.53 24.06
N THR A 212 -10.49 -22.88 25.12
CA THR A 212 -11.74 -23.64 25.03
C THR A 212 -12.87 -22.76 24.50
N ASN A 213 -13.93 -23.37 23.95
CA ASN A 213 -15.08 -22.67 23.36
C ASN A 213 -14.73 -21.87 22.11
N ALA A 214 -14.39 -22.58 21.01
CA ALA A 214 -13.94 -22.01 19.75
C ALA A 214 -14.85 -20.91 19.14
N GLY A 215 -16.13 -20.86 19.49
CA GLY A 215 -17.06 -19.79 19.05
C GLY A 215 -16.90 -18.46 19.80
N VAL A 216 -16.16 -18.44 20.92
CA VAL A 216 -15.96 -17.28 21.79
C VAL A 216 -14.51 -16.82 21.78
N VAL A 217 -13.57 -17.77 21.81
CA VAL A 217 -12.14 -17.44 21.79
C VAL A 217 -11.68 -17.02 20.41
N GLY A 218 -10.51 -16.41 20.36
CA GLY A 218 -9.80 -16.15 19.12
C GLY A 218 -8.74 -17.21 18.84
N SER A 219 -7.69 -16.79 18.16
CA SER A 219 -6.49 -17.58 17.89
C SER A 219 -5.25 -16.83 18.37
N ASP A 220 -4.08 -17.42 18.18
CA ASP A 220 -2.80 -16.76 18.41
C ASP A 220 -2.14 -16.42 17.07
N HIS A 221 -1.02 -15.71 17.15
CA HIS A 221 -0.24 -15.34 15.98
C HIS A 221 0.43 -16.58 15.36
N ALA A 222 0.47 -16.62 14.04
CA ALA A 222 1.13 -17.61 13.20
C ALA A 222 1.97 -16.93 12.12
N TRP A 223 2.63 -17.73 11.27
CA TRP A 223 3.58 -17.23 10.28
C TRP A 223 3.02 -17.20 8.85
N GLY A 224 2.65 -18.35 8.29
CA GLY A 224 2.12 -18.47 6.94
C GLY A 224 0.75 -17.81 6.72
N ASN A 225 0.56 -17.26 5.52
CA ASN A 225 -0.70 -16.66 5.05
C ASN A 225 -0.85 -16.86 3.53
N HIS A 226 -2.05 -16.57 3.04
CA HIS A 226 -2.32 -16.35 1.62
C HIS A 226 -2.56 -14.87 1.35
N HIS A 227 -1.89 -14.35 0.34
CA HIS A 227 -2.08 -12.99 -0.13
C HIS A 227 -2.93 -13.00 -1.40
N PHE A 228 -3.85 -12.04 -1.49
CA PHE A 228 -4.64 -11.83 -2.70
C PHE A 228 -3.90 -10.83 -3.58
N VAL A 229 -3.86 -11.11 -4.88
CA VAL A 229 -3.32 -10.22 -5.91
C VAL A 229 -4.36 -10.12 -7.01
N ALA A 230 -4.74 -8.91 -7.41
CA ALA A 230 -5.79 -8.64 -8.38
C ALA A 230 -5.42 -7.44 -9.26
N GLY A 231 -5.74 -7.51 -10.55
CA GLY A 231 -5.39 -6.49 -11.53
C GLY A 231 -5.40 -7.06 -12.94
N GLY A 232 -5.46 -6.21 -13.95
CA GLY A 232 -5.52 -6.66 -15.35
C GLY A 232 -4.22 -7.28 -15.87
N ALA A 233 -3.09 -7.02 -15.19
CA ALA A 233 -1.80 -7.65 -15.48
C ALA A 233 -1.50 -8.88 -14.61
N VAL A 234 -2.44 -9.30 -13.76
CA VAL A 234 -2.29 -10.48 -12.92
C VAL A 234 -2.77 -11.69 -13.71
N ARG A 235 -1.96 -12.75 -13.76
CA ARG A 235 -2.36 -14.07 -14.27
C ARG A 235 -3.25 -14.76 -13.24
N GLY A 236 -4.45 -14.22 -13.04
CA GLY A 236 -5.39 -14.66 -12.03
C GLY A 236 -5.98 -16.05 -12.29
N GLY A 237 -6.72 -16.55 -11.31
CA GLY A 237 -7.40 -17.85 -11.39
C GLY A 237 -6.57 -19.04 -10.89
N ASP A 238 -5.40 -18.79 -10.30
CA ASP A 238 -4.51 -19.82 -9.77
C ASP A 238 -3.86 -19.40 -8.44
N PHE A 239 -3.30 -20.37 -7.73
CA PHE A 239 -2.42 -20.17 -6.59
C PHE A 239 -0.97 -20.16 -7.08
N PHE A 240 -0.19 -19.19 -6.61
CA PHE A 240 1.23 -19.09 -6.95
C PHE A 240 2.10 -19.35 -5.74
N GLY A 241 3.16 -20.12 -5.95
CA GLY A 241 4.20 -20.36 -4.96
C GLY A 241 5.23 -21.37 -5.45
N VAL A 242 5.76 -22.18 -4.54
CA VAL A 242 6.70 -23.25 -4.92
C VAL A 242 5.96 -24.27 -5.77
N ALA A 243 6.46 -24.54 -6.97
CA ALA A 243 5.88 -25.54 -7.86
C ALA A 243 6.02 -26.95 -7.26
N GLY A 244 4.96 -27.73 -7.36
CA GLY A 244 4.89 -29.15 -7.02
C GLY A 244 4.24 -29.97 -8.12
N PRO A 245 4.14 -31.30 -7.96
CA PRO A 245 3.63 -32.21 -9.00
C PRO A 245 2.20 -31.90 -9.47
N ASN A 246 1.39 -31.24 -8.63
CA ASN A 246 -0.03 -30.92 -8.87
C ASN A 246 -0.30 -29.40 -8.82
N GLY A 247 0.65 -28.57 -9.25
CA GLY A 247 0.56 -27.11 -9.15
C GLY A 247 1.31 -26.54 -7.94
N SER A 248 0.92 -25.38 -7.44
CA SER A 248 1.59 -24.76 -6.29
C SER A 248 1.43 -25.58 -5.01
N VAL A 249 2.53 -25.81 -4.30
CA VAL A 249 2.58 -26.55 -3.04
C VAL A 249 1.79 -25.80 -1.98
N PHE A 250 0.78 -26.47 -1.42
CA PHE A 250 -0.04 -25.99 -0.32
C PHE A 250 0.29 -26.77 0.97
N PRO A 251 0.33 -26.12 2.15
CA PRO A 251 0.62 -26.84 3.39
C PRO A 251 -0.49 -27.85 3.70
N ILE A 252 -0.10 -29.00 4.24
CA ILE A 252 -1.06 -29.95 4.82
C ILE A 252 -1.63 -29.30 6.08
N LEU A 253 -2.93 -28.97 6.07
CA LEU A 253 -3.64 -28.35 7.19
C LEU A 253 -3.96 -29.36 8.30
N GLN A 254 -2.92 -29.91 8.91
CA GLN A 254 -2.99 -30.93 9.95
C GLN A 254 -2.15 -30.49 11.15
N LEU A 255 -2.78 -30.38 12.33
CA LEU A 255 -2.07 -30.08 13.58
C LEU A 255 -1.00 -31.14 13.86
N SER A 256 0.18 -30.68 14.25
CA SER A 256 1.36 -31.54 14.44
C SER A 256 1.74 -32.32 13.17
N GLY A 257 1.28 -31.87 12.00
CA GLY A 257 1.62 -32.41 10.70
C GLY A 257 2.98 -31.92 10.21
N PRO A 258 3.45 -32.39 9.04
CA PRO A 258 4.80 -32.12 8.54
C PRO A 258 5.07 -30.64 8.20
N ASN A 259 4.03 -29.81 8.08
CA ASN A 259 4.17 -28.38 7.81
C ASN A 259 3.92 -27.50 9.06
N ASP A 260 3.53 -28.10 10.19
CA ASP A 260 3.37 -27.38 11.46
C ASP A 260 4.76 -27.10 12.04
N THR A 261 5.06 -25.84 12.38
CA THR A 261 6.28 -25.55 13.15
C THR A 261 6.20 -26.03 14.58
N ASP A 262 4.98 -26.21 15.08
CA ASP A 262 4.71 -26.67 16.43
C ASP A 262 3.55 -27.68 16.44
N THR A 263 2.45 -27.34 17.09
CA THR A 263 1.26 -28.17 17.27
C THR A 263 -0.03 -27.34 17.22
N ARG A 264 0.09 -26.04 16.94
CA ARG A 264 -0.99 -25.06 16.97
C ARG A 264 -1.47 -24.71 15.56
N GLY A 265 -0.88 -25.32 14.54
CA GLY A 265 -1.11 -24.97 13.14
C GLY A 265 -0.48 -23.65 12.78
N ARG A 266 0.80 -23.51 13.09
CA ARG A 266 1.66 -22.42 12.60
C ARG A 266 2.41 -22.92 11.38
N TRP A 267 1.87 -22.65 10.20
CA TRP A 267 2.44 -23.15 8.96
C TRP A 267 3.67 -22.34 8.53
N ILE A 268 4.72 -23.06 8.13
CA ILE A 268 5.89 -22.46 7.48
C ILE A 268 5.49 -21.99 6.08
N PRO A 269 5.68 -20.71 5.71
CA PRO A 269 5.50 -20.28 4.34
C PRO A 269 6.47 -21.02 3.40
N THR A 270 5.95 -21.56 2.29
CA THR A 270 6.80 -22.11 1.21
C THR A 270 7.44 -21.00 0.36
N VAL A 271 6.86 -19.80 0.40
CA VAL A 271 7.27 -18.63 -0.37
C VAL A 271 7.61 -17.50 0.60
N ALA A 272 8.77 -16.88 0.42
CA ALA A 272 9.16 -15.71 1.18
C ALA A 272 8.49 -14.43 0.67
N VAL A 273 8.38 -13.43 1.56
CA VAL A 273 7.90 -12.09 1.20
C VAL A 273 8.66 -11.51 0.01
N GLU A 274 9.98 -11.71 -0.01
CA GLU A 274 10.84 -11.19 -1.07
C GLU A 274 10.52 -11.79 -2.45
N GLN A 275 10.12 -13.05 -2.55
CA GLN A 275 9.85 -13.69 -3.85
C GLN A 275 8.59 -13.12 -4.51
N TYR A 276 7.49 -13.01 -3.76
CA TYR A 276 6.27 -12.43 -4.32
C TYR A 276 6.42 -10.91 -4.53
N ALA A 277 7.10 -10.22 -3.62
CA ALA A 277 7.34 -8.78 -3.75
C ALA A 277 8.31 -8.45 -4.90
N ALA A 278 9.30 -9.29 -5.18
CA ALA A 278 10.19 -9.14 -6.35
C ALA A 278 9.46 -9.35 -7.68
N THR A 279 8.47 -10.26 -7.73
CA THR A 279 7.57 -10.41 -8.89
C THR A 279 6.80 -9.11 -9.14
N LEU A 280 6.18 -8.55 -8.09
CA LEU A 280 5.47 -7.26 -8.16
C LEU A 280 6.39 -6.10 -8.55
N ALA A 281 7.59 -6.06 -7.97
CA ALA A 281 8.57 -5.01 -8.23
C ALA A 281 9.08 -5.02 -9.67
N SER A 282 9.30 -6.21 -10.23
CA SER A 282 9.71 -6.38 -11.62
C SER A 282 8.61 -5.88 -12.58
N TRP A 283 7.35 -6.24 -12.32
CA TRP A 283 6.20 -5.71 -13.08
C TRP A 283 6.05 -4.18 -12.95
N PHE A 284 6.30 -3.63 -11.76
CA PHE A 284 6.29 -2.19 -11.52
C PHE A 284 7.44 -1.44 -12.22
N GLY A 285 8.44 -2.18 -12.73
CA GLY A 285 9.55 -1.66 -13.52
C GLY A 285 10.85 -1.44 -12.76
N VAL A 286 11.02 -2.05 -11.58
CA VAL A 286 12.32 -2.09 -10.89
C VAL A 286 13.28 -2.92 -11.72
N SER A 287 14.48 -2.39 -11.99
CA SER A 287 15.46 -3.08 -12.83
C SER A 287 15.96 -4.36 -12.14
N ALA A 288 16.36 -5.37 -12.93
CA ALA A 288 16.92 -6.61 -12.40
C ALA A 288 18.15 -6.38 -11.51
N ALA A 289 18.93 -5.32 -11.77
CA ALA A 289 20.08 -4.92 -10.97
C ALA A 289 19.68 -4.31 -9.62
N ASP A 290 18.51 -3.66 -9.55
CA ASP A 290 18.00 -3.02 -8.34
C ASP A 290 17.19 -3.95 -7.43
N ILE A 291 16.71 -5.08 -7.95
CA ILE A 291 15.94 -6.07 -7.17
C ILE A 291 16.66 -6.49 -5.88
N PRO A 292 17.96 -6.84 -5.87
CA PRO A 292 18.70 -7.13 -4.64
C PRO A 292 18.88 -5.93 -3.70
N VAL A 293 18.80 -4.70 -4.20
CA VAL A 293 18.86 -3.50 -3.36
C VAL A 293 17.54 -3.28 -2.62
N VAL A 294 16.42 -3.62 -3.26
CA VAL A 294 15.09 -3.59 -2.62
C VAL A 294 14.90 -4.78 -1.68
N PHE A 295 15.38 -5.96 -2.08
CA PHE A 295 15.22 -7.25 -1.37
C PHE A 295 16.60 -7.92 -1.15
N PRO A 296 17.33 -7.56 -0.09
CA PRO A 296 18.72 -7.99 0.12
C PRO A 296 18.92 -9.52 0.14
N ASN A 297 17.91 -10.28 0.55
CA ASN A 297 18.01 -11.72 0.69
C ASN A 297 17.41 -12.49 -0.50
N ILE A 298 16.93 -11.80 -1.55
CA ILE A 298 16.33 -12.41 -2.75
C ILE A 298 17.28 -13.39 -3.46
N GLY A 299 18.59 -13.19 -3.34
CA GLY A 299 19.62 -14.08 -3.89
C GLY A 299 19.67 -15.46 -3.22
N ARG A 300 19.04 -15.64 -2.06
CA ARG A 300 18.98 -16.91 -1.32
C ARG A 300 17.90 -17.87 -1.85
N PHE A 301 17.06 -17.43 -2.78
CA PHE A 301 15.98 -18.24 -3.35
C PHE A 301 16.31 -18.68 -4.78
N ALA A 302 15.97 -19.93 -5.11
CA ALA A 302 16.13 -20.48 -6.46
C ALA A 302 15.23 -19.74 -7.48
N ALA A 303 13.98 -19.44 -7.11
CA ALA A 303 13.05 -18.64 -7.90
C ALA A 303 12.90 -17.24 -7.28
N ARG A 304 13.19 -16.20 -8.07
CA ARG A 304 13.04 -14.79 -7.66
C ARG A 304 11.77 -14.15 -8.20
N ASP A 305 11.26 -14.68 -9.30
CA ASP A 305 10.02 -14.31 -9.95
C ASP A 305 9.10 -15.53 -9.93
N LEU A 306 7.87 -15.35 -9.42
CA LEU A 306 6.86 -16.39 -9.29
C LEU A 306 5.94 -16.48 -10.51
N GLY A 307 6.09 -15.58 -11.49
CA GLY A 307 5.42 -15.65 -12.78
C GLY A 307 3.92 -15.34 -12.75
N PHE A 308 3.40 -14.71 -11.70
CA PHE A 308 1.98 -14.35 -11.61
C PHE A 308 1.62 -13.01 -12.28
N MET A 309 2.60 -12.32 -12.84
CA MET A 309 2.39 -11.08 -13.60
C MET A 309 2.56 -11.34 -15.10
N SER A 310 1.87 -10.56 -15.93
CA SER A 310 1.97 -10.56 -17.41
C SER A 310 2.74 -9.35 -17.93
#